data_AF-E3HPJ6-F1
#
_entry.id   AF-E3HPJ6-F1
#
_cell.length_a   1.000
_cell.length_b   1.000
_cell.length_c   1.000
_cell.angle_alpha   90.00
_cell.angle_beta   90.00
_cell.angle_gamma   90.00
#
_symmetry.space_group_name_H-M   'P 1'
#
loop_
_entity.id
_entity.type
_entity.pdbx_description
1 polymer ?
#
loop_
_entity_poly.entity_id
_entity_poly.type
_entity_poly.pdbx_seq_one_letter_code
_entity_poly.pdbx_strand_id
1 'polypeptide(L)'
;MPIPLCRSAAFAMTLSTLVAGNSALAAEWERERDEIGFYKEPVCDYGFRVKSALVNIAKQVPTGLTATNAQWEMEVFNNPESKSWTLVGKSRAGDANPSKLCRISSGQQSPYEEQPWFKKYFGR
;
A
#
# COMPACT_ATOMS: atom_id res chain seq x y z
N MET A 1 53.89 -53.17 -11.81
CA MET A 1 52.79 -52.59 -10.99
C MET A 1 53.43 -51.94 -9.76
N PRO A 2 52.97 -50.80 -9.21
CA PRO A 2 51.61 -50.23 -9.28
C PRO A 2 51.47 -48.71 -9.60
N ILE A 3 50.33 -48.39 -10.23
CA ILE A 3 49.32 -47.34 -9.96
C ILE A 3 49.77 -45.89 -9.64
N PRO A 4 49.33 -44.89 -10.43
CA PRO A 4 49.00 -43.58 -9.90
C PRO A 4 47.47 -43.39 -9.77
N LEU A 5 47.06 -43.46 -8.51
CA LEU A 5 46.09 -42.63 -7.80
C LEU A 5 44.92 -42.03 -8.59
N CYS A 6 43.74 -42.62 -8.32
CA CYS A 6 42.43 -41.98 -8.34
C CYS A 6 42.50 -40.54 -7.81
N ARG A 7 42.06 -39.57 -8.62
CA ARG A 7 41.64 -38.26 -8.14
C ARG A 7 40.12 -38.22 -8.08
N SER A 8 39.65 -38.27 -6.85
CA SER A 8 38.26 -38.16 -6.46
C SER A 8 37.66 -36.79 -6.76
N ALA A 9 36.34 -36.84 -6.97
CA ALA A 9 35.34 -35.94 -6.40
C ALA A 9 35.25 -34.49 -6.90
N ALA A 10 34.12 -34.21 -7.55
CA ALA A 10 33.33 -33.01 -7.25
C ALA A 10 31.84 -33.34 -7.47
N PHE A 11 31.19 -33.81 -6.40
CA PHE A 11 29.73 -33.97 -6.33
C PHE A 11 29.16 -32.57 -6.05
N ALA A 12 28.71 -31.87 -7.10
CA ALA A 12 28.07 -30.58 -6.95
C ALA A 12 26.66 -30.76 -6.39
N MET A 13 26.52 -30.70 -5.07
CA MET A 13 25.22 -30.55 -4.41
C MET A 13 24.65 -29.17 -4.75
N THR A 14 23.72 -29.13 -5.71
CA THR A 14 22.90 -27.95 -5.97
C THR A 14 21.88 -27.79 -4.85
N LEU A 15 22.25 -26.99 -3.85
CA LEU A 15 21.38 -26.52 -2.79
C LEU A 15 20.33 -25.58 -3.40
N SER A 16 19.18 -26.14 -3.80
CA SER A 16 18.04 -25.34 -4.25
C SER A 16 17.46 -24.64 -3.02
N THR A 17 17.82 -23.37 -2.85
CA THR A 17 17.26 -22.50 -1.83
C THR A 17 15.78 -22.29 -2.13
N LEU A 18 14.93 -22.86 -1.27
CA LEU A 18 13.51 -22.52 -1.20
C LEU A 18 13.41 -21.05 -0.75
N VAL A 19 13.32 -20.14 -1.70
CA VAL A 19 12.90 -18.76 -1.44
C VAL A 19 11.40 -18.80 -1.19
N ALA A 20 11.02 -19.04 0.06
CA ALA A 20 9.68 -18.75 0.55
C ALA A 20 9.53 -17.22 0.64
N GLY A 21 9.23 -16.60 -0.49
CA GLY A 21 8.88 -15.18 -0.57
C GLY A 21 7.45 -14.98 -0.08
N ASN A 22 7.31 -14.37 1.10
CA ASN A 22 6.03 -13.92 1.66
C ASN A 22 5.54 -12.69 0.86
N SER A 23 4.96 -12.92 -0.32
CA SER A 23 4.69 -11.90 -1.35
C SER A 23 3.40 -11.10 -1.12
N ALA A 24 3.26 -10.47 0.05
CA ALA A 24 2.26 -9.41 0.25
C ALA A 24 2.89 -8.01 0.28
N LEU A 25 4.17 -7.91 0.67
CA LEU A 25 4.93 -6.65 0.72
C LEU A 25 5.69 -6.34 -0.58
N ALA A 26 5.85 -7.33 -1.46
CA ALA A 26 6.53 -7.15 -2.75
C ALA A 26 5.66 -6.46 -3.82
N ALA A 27 4.34 -6.38 -3.63
CA ALA A 27 3.44 -5.79 -4.62
C ALA A 27 3.38 -4.24 -4.60
N GLU A 28 4.01 -3.58 -3.61
CA GLU A 28 3.94 -2.12 -3.48
C GLU A 28 4.93 -1.35 -4.38
N TRP A 29 6.05 -1.96 -4.77
CA TRP A 29 7.15 -1.29 -5.49
C TRP A 29 7.12 -1.42 -7.01
N GLU A 30 6.26 -2.29 -7.57
CA GLU A 30 6.11 -2.49 -9.03
C GLU A 30 5.00 -1.63 -9.68
N ARG A 31 4.37 -0.71 -8.94
CA ARG A 31 3.19 0.00 -9.43
C ARG A 31 3.51 1.29 -10.17
N GLU A 32 2.90 1.42 -11.35
CA GLU A 32 3.05 2.59 -12.22
C GLU A 32 2.38 3.83 -11.61
N ARG A 33 3.13 4.93 -11.55
CA ARG A 33 2.65 6.23 -11.08
C ARG A 33 2.40 7.16 -12.28
N ASP A 34 1.45 8.07 -12.15
CA ASP A 34 1.23 9.16 -13.08
C ASP A 34 2.33 10.23 -12.94
N GLU A 35 2.29 11.23 -13.82
CA GLU A 35 3.28 12.31 -13.90
C GLU A 35 3.31 13.20 -12.64
N ILE A 36 2.29 13.10 -11.79
CA ILE A 36 2.15 13.84 -10.52
C ILE A 36 2.38 12.94 -9.30
N GLY A 37 2.84 11.70 -9.51
CA GLY A 37 3.29 10.78 -8.47
C GLY A 37 2.19 9.95 -7.80
N PHE A 38 0.94 10.02 -8.26
CA PHE A 38 -0.14 9.15 -7.80
C PHE A 38 -0.11 7.81 -8.53
N TYR A 39 -0.59 6.74 -7.89
CA TYR A 39 -0.76 5.47 -8.59
C TYR A 39 -1.83 5.61 -9.68
N LYS A 40 -1.54 5.12 -10.89
CA LYS A 40 -2.45 5.24 -12.04
C LYS A 40 -3.78 4.50 -11.85
N GLU A 41 -3.80 3.49 -10.97
CA GLU A 41 -5.00 2.75 -10.59
C GLU A 41 -5.17 2.73 -9.06
N PRO A 42 -6.37 3.01 -8.54
CA PRO A 42 -6.65 2.88 -7.12
C PRO A 42 -6.63 1.40 -6.72
N VAL A 43 -5.74 1.05 -5.81
CA VAL A 43 -5.71 -0.31 -5.24
C VAL A 43 -6.85 -0.45 -4.25
N CYS A 44 -7.93 -1.09 -4.69
CA CYS A 44 -9.09 -1.39 -3.87
C CYS A 44 -8.96 -2.76 -3.19
N ASP A 45 -7.86 -2.94 -2.45
CA ASP A 45 -7.56 -4.16 -1.71
C ASP A 45 -8.21 -4.18 -0.31
N TYR A 46 -8.90 -3.10 0.06
CA TYR A 46 -9.19 -2.84 1.46
C TYR A 46 -10.68 -3.03 1.78
N GLY A 47 -11.03 -4.10 2.51
CA GLY A 47 -12.37 -4.24 3.12
C GLY A 47 -12.49 -3.51 4.47
N PHE A 48 -13.63 -3.66 5.16
CA PHE A 48 -13.90 -3.03 6.47
C PHE A 48 -12.76 -3.20 7.50
N ARG A 49 -12.00 -4.30 7.41
CA ARG A 49 -10.87 -4.64 8.29
C ARG A 49 -9.72 -3.63 8.24
N VAL A 50 -9.66 -2.77 7.25
CA VAL A 50 -8.53 -1.85 7.06
C VAL A 50 -8.74 -0.54 7.80
N LYS A 51 -9.98 -0.08 8.00
CA LYS A 51 -10.24 0.98 8.97
C LYS A 51 -9.72 0.55 10.35
N SER A 52 -9.97 -0.72 10.71
CA SER A 52 -9.39 -1.33 11.91
C SER A 52 -7.86 -1.39 11.85
N ALA A 53 -7.24 -1.76 10.73
CA ALA A 53 -5.78 -1.78 10.61
C ALA A 53 -5.15 -0.38 10.73
N LEU A 54 -5.72 0.64 10.08
CA LEU A 54 -5.25 2.02 10.18
C LEU A 54 -5.32 2.52 11.63
N VAL A 55 -6.43 2.27 12.32
CA VAL A 55 -6.64 2.70 13.70
C VAL A 55 -5.78 1.88 14.68
N ASN A 56 -5.80 0.56 14.58
CA ASN A 56 -5.23 -0.32 15.60
C ASN A 56 -3.74 -0.61 15.37
N ILE A 57 -3.29 -0.70 14.11
CA ILE A 57 -1.91 -1.03 13.75
C ILE A 57 -1.13 0.24 13.44
N ALA A 58 -1.58 1.04 12.46
CA ALA A 58 -0.87 2.26 12.06
C ALA A 58 -1.10 3.46 13.00
N LYS A 59 -1.99 3.31 13.99
CA LYS A 59 -2.39 4.35 14.96
C LYS A 59 -2.86 5.65 14.28
N GLN A 60 -3.40 5.54 13.06
CA GLN A 60 -3.98 6.65 12.33
C GLN A 60 -5.47 6.75 12.65
N VAL A 61 -5.90 7.93 13.06
CA VAL A 61 -7.30 8.24 13.38
C VAL A 61 -7.94 9.05 12.27
N PRO A 62 -9.24 8.86 11.99
CA PRO A 62 -9.96 9.69 11.04
C PRO A 62 -9.95 11.14 11.49
N THR A 63 -9.63 12.05 10.57
CA THR A 63 -9.55 13.50 10.83
C THR A 63 -10.93 14.16 10.84
N GLY A 64 -11.96 13.48 10.35
CA GLY A 64 -13.28 14.05 10.08
C GLY A 64 -13.36 14.88 8.79
N LEU A 65 -12.23 15.12 8.13
CA LEU A 65 -12.20 15.75 6.81
C LEU A 65 -12.68 14.75 5.77
N THR A 66 -13.81 15.06 5.14
CA THR A 66 -14.41 14.26 4.09
C THR A 66 -14.66 15.10 2.84
N ALA A 67 -14.48 14.46 1.69
CA ALA A 67 -14.81 15.00 0.38
C ALA A 67 -15.69 13.98 -0.35
N THR A 68 -16.70 14.42 -1.08
CA THR A 68 -17.59 13.50 -1.80
C THR A 68 -18.19 14.14 -3.04
N ASN A 69 -18.51 13.30 -4.02
CA ASN A 69 -19.34 13.65 -5.15
C ASN A 69 -20.32 12.50 -5.46
N ALA A 70 -20.95 12.50 -6.65
CA ALA A 70 -21.88 11.46 -7.07
C ALA A 70 -21.24 10.06 -7.23
N GLN A 71 -19.92 9.99 -7.45
CA GLN A 71 -19.21 8.76 -7.79
C GLN A 71 -18.37 8.21 -6.63
N TRP A 72 -17.95 9.04 -5.68
CA TRP A 72 -17.02 8.63 -4.62
C TRP A 72 -17.16 9.43 -3.33
N GLU A 73 -16.57 8.89 -2.27
CA GLU A 73 -16.37 9.54 -0.98
C GLU A 73 -14.92 9.29 -0.53
N MET A 74 -14.27 10.30 0.03
CA MET A 74 -12.90 10.26 0.53
C MET A 74 -12.83 10.77 1.97
N GLU A 75 -11.91 10.20 2.74
CA GLU A 75 -11.63 10.56 4.14
C GLU A 75 -10.11 10.55 4.38
N VAL A 76 -9.62 11.49 5.18
CA VAL A 76 -8.21 11.54 5.59
C VAL A 76 -8.03 10.93 6.98
N PHE A 77 -7.08 10.02 7.11
CA PHE A 77 -6.61 9.46 8.37
C PHE A 77 -5.24 10.04 8.70
N ASN A 78 -5.00 10.38 9.97
CA ASN A 78 -3.75 10.98 10.43
C ASN A 78 -3.29 10.31 11.73
N ASN A 79 -1.99 10.06 11.86
CA ASN A 79 -1.35 9.70 13.11
C ASN A 79 -0.52 10.90 13.59
N PRO A 80 -0.95 11.59 14.66
CA PRO A 80 -0.27 12.78 15.17
C PRO A 80 1.12 12.48 15.77
N GLU A 81 1.36 11.25 16.25
CA GLU A 81 2.62 10.85 16.85
C GLU A 81 3.69 10.64 15.77
N SER A 82 3.38 9.85 14.74
CA SER A 82 4.31 9.57 13.63
C SER A 82 4.27 10.61 12.51
N LYS A 83 3.37 11.61 12.61
CA LYS A 83 3.10 12.60 11.56
C LYS A 83 2.79 11.97 10.19
N SER A 84 2.23 10.77 10.19
CA SER A 84 1.87 10.05 8.97
C SER A 84 0.38 10.19 8.67
N TRP A 85 0.05 10.17 7.39
CA TRP A 85 -1.32 10.32 6.92
C TRP A 85 -1.64 9.34 5.80
N THR A 86 -2.92 9.01 5.66
CA THR A 86 -3.46 8.19 4.59
C THR A 86 -4.77 8.78 4.09
N LEU A 87 -4.83 9.04 2.78
CA LEU A 87 -6.07 9.35 2.08
C LEU A 87 -6.69 8.03 1.61
N VAL A 88 -7.92 7.77 2.06
CA VAL A 88 -8.72 6.64 1.61
C VAL A 88 -9.95 7.13 0.85
N GLY A 89 -10.47 6.32 -0.05
CA GLY A 89 -11.77 6.58 -0.69
C GLY A 89 -12.56 5.31 -0.97
N LYS A 90 -13.86 5.47 -1.22
CA LYS A 90 -14.78 4.40 -1.65
C LYS A 90 -15.63 4.87 -2.81
N SER A 91 -16.00 3.93 -3.67
CA SER A 91 -16.98 4.18 -4.72
C SER A 91 -18.39 4.31 -4.13
N ARG A 92 -19.19 5.18 -4.74
CA ARG A 92 -20.63 5.38 -4.46
C ARG A 92 -21.52 4.86 -5.59
N ALA A 93 -20.94 4.17 -6.58
CA ALA A 93 -21.72 3.51 -7.62
C ALA A 93 -22.65 2.45 -7.00
N GLY A 94 -23.83 2.25 -7.60
CA GLY A 94 -24.87 1.37 -7.02
C GLY A 94 -24.48 -0.10 -6.91
N ASP A 95 -23.49 -0.54 -7.69
CA ASP A 95 -22.91 -1.88 -7.71
C ASP A 95 -21.63 -2.00 -6.87
N ALA A 96 -21.12 -0.89 -6.32
CA ALA A 96 -19.91 -0.90 -5.53
C ALA A 96 -20.17 -1.40 -4.10
N ASN A 97 -19.21 -2.14 -3.54
CA ASN A 97 -19.26 -2.52 -2.13
C ASN A 97 -18.89 -1.32 -1.26
N PRO A 98 -19.82 -0.76 -0.45
CA PRO A 98 -19.55 0.45 0.35
C PRO A 98 -18.56 0.21 1.50
N SER A 99 -18.30 -1.06 1.83
CA SER A 99 -17.29 -1.45 2.83
C SER A 99 -15.89 -1.55 2.24
N LYS A 100 -15.73 -1.47 0.91
CA LYS A 100 -14.42 -1.45 0.26
C LYS A 100 -13.89 -0.02 0.18
N LEU A 101 -12.74 0.18 0.81
CA LEU A 101 -11.93 1.37 0.70
C LEU A 101 -10.78 1.12 -0.29
N CYS A 102 -10.24 2.19 -0.86
CA CYS A 102 -9.07 2.19 -1.71
C CYS A 102 -8.10 3.20 -1.10
N ARG A 103 -6.85 2.80 -0.85
CA ARG A 103 -5.81 3.73 -0.44
C ARG A 103 -5.41 4.54 -1.68
N ILE A 104 -5.67 5.83 -1.64
CA ILE A 104 -5.41 6.74 -2.76
C ILE A 104 -4.01 7.32 -2.64
N SER A 105 -3.61 7.74 -1.44
CA SER A 105 -2.29 8.29 -1.17
C SER A 105 -1.92 8.16 0.32
N SER A 106 -0.63 8.26 0.63
CA SER A 106 -0.13 8.24 2.01
C SER A 106 1.23 8.91 2.11
N GLY A 107 1.57 9.45 3.28
CA GLY A 107 2.85 10.13 3.51
C GLY A 107 3.27 10.16 4.98
N GLN A 108 4.53 10.54 5.23
CA GLN A 108 5.16 10.65 6.56
C GLN A 108 5.48 12.09 6.96
N GLN A 109 4.98 13.07 6.21
CA GLN A 109 5.22 14.50 6.45
C GLN A 109 3.86 15.21 6.41
N SER A 110 3.33 15.50 7.59
CA SER A 110 2.24 16.44 7.82
C SER A 110 2.80 17.87 7.69
N PRO A 111 2.07 18.84 7.10
CA PRO A 111 0.64 18.81 6.79
C PRO A 111 0.28 18.20 5.43
N TYR A 112 -0.72 17.31 5.41
CA TYR A 112 -1.30 16.80 4.15
C TYR A 112 -2.13 17.87 3.43
N GLU A 113 -2.44 18.97 4.12
CA GLU A 113 -3.13 20.14 3.62
C GLU A 113 -2.38 20.84 2.47
N GLU A 114 -1.05 20.66 2.41
CA GLU A 114 -0.20 21.20 1.35
C GLU A 114 -0.22 20.35 0.07
N GLN A 115 -0.78 19.14 0.12
CA GLN A 115 -0.79 18.23 -1.01
C GLN A 115 -1.70 18.76 -2.14
N PRO A 116 -1.32 18.62 -3.41
CA PRO A 116 -2.13 19.09 -4.54
C PRO A 116 -3.55 18.52 -4.55
N TRP A 117 -3.71 17.24 -4.17
CA TRP A 117 -5.01 16.58 -4.09
C TRP A 117 -5.89 17.18 -2.99
N PHE A 118 -5.31 17.67 -1.90
CA PHE A 118 -6.08 18.23 -0.79
C PHE A 118 -6.80 19.49 -1.25
N LYS A 119 -6.09 20.41 -1.91
CA LYS A 119 -6.70 21.61 -2.49
C LYS A 119 -7.77 21.26 -3.53
N LYS A 120 -7.52 20.24 -4.36
CA LYS A 120 -8.45 19.82 -5.41
C LYS A 120 -9.78 19.25 -4.87
N TYR A 121 -9.72 18.44 -3.82
CA TYR A 121 -10.88 17.68 -3.34
C TYR A 121 -11.50 18.23 -2.04
N PHE A 122 -10.72 18.91 -1.21
CA PHE A 122 -11.10 19.40 0.12
C PHE A 122 -11.00 20.93 0.26
N GLY A 123 -10.30 21.61 -0.65
CA GLY A 123 -10.24 23.07 -0.68
C GLY A 123 -11.61 23.64 -1.03
N ARG A 124 -12.24 24.30 -0.06
CA ARG A 124 -13.40 25.17 -0.30
C ARG A 124 -12.94 26.54 -0.78
#